data_AF-A0A7S0WE75-F1
#
_entry.id   AF-A0A7S0WE75-F1
#
_cell.length_a   1.000
_cell.length_b   1.000
_cell.length_c   1.000
_cell.angle_alpha   90.00
_cell.angle_beta   90.00
_cell.angle_gamma   90.00
#
_symmetry.space_group_name_H-M   'P 1'
#
loop_
_entity.id
_entity.type
_entity.pdbx_description
1 polymer ?
#
loop_
_entity_poly.entity_id
_entity_poly.type
_entity_poly.pdbx_seq_one_letter_code
_entity_poly.pdbx_strand_id
1 'polypeptide(L)'
;TRTARRRARGGTRLNLATVWTCAAYVTWVLMGTVAWVSHLGERAPMLAMVLPARGWPSNAACDGVGVFLARNAPLSLIFVIPHSLALPSRLYGVVGVYGRLVYNVISAAMLHVFLWAFTPLKTPVVMTIPFNEMFHTCLSIGCLAYASYAFLRTPETLGLLGVSTALKMRDAKYANPSPGMDAITWMGVTTWRLGGAFAFVLFTGVSIIPQELTLGDCITRCIAAVYLRQRSRSFREWVEKIEHVHLLTWCVRAFLLSSACYSIWRGGGDARTVFWIFAGAGALAGILRLAESSRSDVTSDSKHTRVKSMSKSNQAVSPDLAPATASSVERVEPASAHDVDDYGARAWRAWAPLQRTSTISVS
;
A
#
# COMPACT_ATOMS: atom_id res chain seq x y z
N THR A 1 46.94 -19.99 -2.02
CA THR A 1 45.59 -20.45 -2.47
C THR A 1 44.56 -20.60 -1.34
N ARG A 2 44.88 -21.17 -0.16
CA ARG A 2 43.96 -21.28 1.00
C ARG A 2 43.52 -19.94 1.63
N THR A 3 44.43 -18.95 1.69
CA THR A 3 44.17 -17.59 2.20
C THR A 3 43.28 -16.75 1.28
N ALA A 4 43.45 -16.88 -0.05
CA ALA A 4 42.56 -16.24 -1.04
C ALA A 4 41.14 -16.83 -1.00
N ARG A 5 40.99 -18.16 -0.83
CA ARG A 5 39.68 -18.81 -0.63
C ARG A 5 38.99 -18.40 0.68
N ARG A 6 39.74 -18.17 1.77
CA ARG A 6 39.18 -17.65 3.03
C ARG A 6 38.76 -16.18 2.93
N ARG A 7 39.56 -15.31 2.28
CA ARG A 7 39.18 -13.91 2.00
C ARG A 7 37.97 -13.80 1.08
N ALA A 8 37.90 -14.61 0.02
CA ALA A 8 36.75 -14.64 -0.88
C ALA A 8 35.48 -15.10 -0.15
N ARG A 9 35.54 -16.19 0.64
CA ARG A 9 34.39 -16.65 1.44
C ARG A 9 33.97 -15.67 2.54
N GLY A 10 34.92 -14.95 3.15
CA GLY A 10 34.64 -13.90 4.12
C GLY A 10 33.91 -12.71 3.49
N GLY A 11 34.39 -12.23 2.33
CA GLY A 11 33.77 -11.13 1.59
C GLY A 11 32.37 -11.46 1.05
N THR A 12 32.12 -12.69 0.60
CA THR A 12 30.77 -13.12 0.18
C THR A 12 29.79 -13.21 1.35
N ARG A 13 30.24 -13.68 2.53
CA ARG A 13 29.39 -13.75 3.73
C ARG A 13 29.04 -12.38 4.30
N LEU A 14 30.01 -11.46 4.34
CA LEU A 14 29.79 -10.07 4.74
C LEU A 14 28.78 -9.39 3.81
N ASN A 15 28.92 -9.57 2.49
CA ASN A 15 27.98 -9.02 1.52
C ASN A 15 26.56 -9.58 1.70
N LEU A 16 26.43 -10.90 1.92
CA LEU A 16 25.13 -11.54 2.17
C LEU A 16 24.45 -10.97 3.42
N ALA A 17 25.19 -10.87 4.53
CA ALA A 17 24.68 -10.31 5.77
C ALA A 17 24.21 -8.86 5.58
N THR A 18 25.04 -8.00 4.96
CA THR A 18 24.68 -6.61 4.70
C THR A 18 23.41 -6.48 3.86
N VAL A 19 23.29 -7.23 2.76
CA VAL A 19 22.10 -7.16 1.89
C VAL A 19 20.83 -7.55 2.65
N TRP A 20 20.88 -8.63 3.43
CA TRP A 20 19.72 -9.06 4.21
C TRP A 20 19.39 -8.10 5.35
N THR A 21 20.39 -7.52 6.03
CA THR A 21 20.17 -6.48 7.05
C THR A 21 19.49 -5.25 6.43
N CYS A 22 19.94 -4.79 5.27
CA CYS A 22 19.30 -3.69 4.53
C CYS A 22 17.85 -4.02 4.16
N ALA A 23 17.60 -5.21 3.62
CA ALA A 23 16.25 -5.66 3.24
C ALA A 23 15.32 -5.79 4.47
N ALA A 24 15.84 -6.31 5.58
CA ALA A 24 15.11 -6.43 6.83
C ALA A 24 14.76 -5.04 7.39
N TYR A 25 15.70 -4.09 7.36
CA TYR A 25 15.45 -2.71 7.77
C TYR A 25 14.35 -2.04 6.93
N VAL A 26 14.42 -2.15 5.61
CA VAL A 26 13.40 -1.59 4.70
C VAL A 26 12.02 -2.19 5.00
N THR A 27 11.95 -3.52 5.16
CA THR A 27 10.72 -4.22 5.49
C THR A 27 10.17 -3.76 6.85
N TRP A 28 11.04 -3.66 7.85
CA TRP A 28 10.66 -3.22 9.20
C TRP A 28 10.07 -1.80 9.19
N VAL A 29 10.70 -0.85 8.48
CA VAL A 29 10.16 0.51 8.30
C VAL A 29 8.80 0.48 7.59
N LEU A 30 8.65 -0.36 6.55
CA LEU A 30 7.40 -0.47 5.81
C LEU A 30 6.25 -0.98 6.70
N MET A 31 6.46 -2.08 7.44
CA MET A 31 5.44 -2.60 8.36
C MET A 31 5.12 -1.59 9.46
N GLY A 32 6.14 -0.92 9.97
CA GLY A 32 5.96 0.11 10.97
C GLY A 32 5.27 1.36 10.46
N THR A 33 5.39 1.70 9.18
CA THR A 33 4.60 2.79 8.57
C THR A 33 3.12 2.45 8.57
N VAL A 34 2.76 1.19 8.24
CA VAL A 34 1.37 0.73 8.29
C VAL A 34 0.84 0.77 9.73
N ALA A 35 1.64 0.27 10.68
CA ALA A 35 1.32 0.32 12.11
C ALA A 35 1.18 1.76 12.63
N TRP A 36 2.07 2.66 12.19
CA TRP A 36 2.04 4.08 12.55
C TRP A 36 0.78 4.76 12.08
N VAL A 37 0.37 4.52 10.84
CA VAL A 37 -0.89 5.07 10.32
C VAL A 37 -2.06 4.55 11.14
N SER A 38 -2.09 3.28 11.52
CA SER A 38 -3.20 2.69 12.30
C SER A 38 -3.13 2.93 13.82
N HIS A 39 -2.17 3.72 14.29
CA HIS A 39 -1.88 3.98 15.71
C HIS A 39 -1.73 2.68 16.50
N LEU A 40 -1.17 1.63 15.89
CA LEU A 40 -1.11 0.31 16.50
C LEU A 40 -0.22 0.30 17.74
N GLY A 41 0.85 1.09 17.77
CA GLY A 41 1.73 1.15 18.92
C GLY A 41 1.09 1.77 20.17
N GLU A 42 0.12 2.68 19.99
CA GLU A 42 -0.66 3.23 21.09
C GLU A 42 -1.57 2.15 21.71
N ARG A 43 -2.23 1.37 20.86
CA ARG A 43 -3.17 0.31 21.26
C ARG A 43 -2.49 -0.97 21.77
N ALA A 44 -1.25 -1.22 21.34
CA ALA A 44 -0.46 -2.39 21.72
C ALA A 44 0.94 -1.96 22.18
N PRO A 45 1.11 -1.56 23.46
CA PRO A 45 2.38 -1.01 23.98
C PRO A 45 3.59 -1.93 23.80
N MET A 46 3.39 -3.25 23.84
CA MET A 46 4.47 -4.22 23.59
C MET A 46 5.03 -4.09 22.15
N LEU A 47 4.18 -3.77 21.18
CA LEU A 47 4.61 -3.53 19.80
C LEU A 47 5.31 -2.17 19.65
N ALA A 48 4.98 -1.16 20.46
CA ALA A 48 5.64 0.14 20.41
C ALA A 48 7.15 0.08 20.70
N MET A 49 7.59 -0.93 21.47
CA MET A 49 9.02 -1.14 21.74
C MET A 49 9.81 -1.64 20.52
N VAL A 50 9.14 -2.31 19.59
CA VAL A 50 9.78 -2.97 18.44
C VAL A 50 9.46 -2.29 17.11
N LEU A 51 8.39 -1.49 17.03
CA LEU A 51 8.01 -0.79 15.81
C LEU A 51 8.83 0.50 15.62
N PRO A 52 9.19 0.86 14.37
CA PRO A 52 9.85 2.13 14.08
C PRO A 52 8.94 3.29 14.46
N ALA A 53 9.53 4.37 14.96
CA ALA A 53 8.79 5.53 15.47
C ALA A 53 7.65 5.15 16.44
N ARG A 54 7.85 4.09 17.25
CA ARG A 54 6.87 3.51 18.18
C ARG A 54 5.57 3.00 17.55
N GLY A 55 5.42 3.06 16.23
CA GLY A 55 4.19 2.66 15.55
C GLY A 55 2.97 3.56 15.81
N TRP A 56 3.18 4.85 16.14
CA TRP A 56 2.13 5.89 16.20
C TRP A 56 2.75 7.31 16.36
N PRO A 57 2.03 8.42 16.07
CA PRO A 57 2.53 9.80 16.20
C PRO A 57 2.72 10.26 17.66
N SER A 58 3.76 9.77 18.33
CA SER A 58 3.94 9.96 19.79
C SER A 58 4.47 11.33 20.26
N ASN A 59 4.79 12.24 19.33
CA ASN A 59 5.27 13.57 19.69
C ASN A 59 4.12 14.44 20.21
N ALA A 60 4.45 15.44 21.03
CA ALA A 60 3.46 16.39 21.53
C ALA A 60 2.72 17.08 20.37
N ALA A 61 1.40 17.03 20.39
CA ALA A 61 0.58 17.68 19.38
C ALA A 61 0.75 19.20 19.43
N CYS A 62 0.76 19.83 18.26
CA CYS A 62 0.84 21.28 18.13
C CYS A 62 -0.53 21.90 17.92
N ASP A 63 -0.69 23.12 18.43
CA ASP A 63 -1.88 23.94 18.21
C ASP A 63 -1.70 24.77 16.92
N GLY A 64 -2.68 24.69 16.03
CA GLY A 64 -2.75 25.51 14.81
C GLY A 64 -2.04 24.94 13.59
N VAL A 65 -2.69 25.11 12.44
CA VAL A 65 -2.23 24.59 11.13
C VAL A 65 -0.88 25.21 10.71
N GLY A 66 -0.63 26.47 11.04
CA GLY A 66 0.63 27.15 10.70
C GLY A 66 1.85 26.49 11.36
N VAL A 67 1.77 26.18 12.65
CA VAL A 67 2.86 25.49 13.39
C VAL A 67 3.03 24.07 12.87
N PHE A 68 1.93 23.37 12.61
CA PHE A 68 1.94 22.04 12.00
C PHE A 68 2.67 22.03 10.65
N LEU A 69 2.37 22.98 9.76
CA LEU A 69 3.04 23.10 8.46
C LEU A 69 4.51 23.49 8.62
N ALA A 70 4.83 24.46 9.49
CA ALA A 70 6.21 24.89 9.72
C ALA A 70 7.10 23.76 10.25
N ARG A 71 6.56 22.84 11.06
CA ARG A 71 7.30 21.68 11.58
C ARG A 71 7.36 20.52 10.59
N ASN A 72 6.25 20.17 9.94
CA ASN A 72 6.18 18.95 9.13
C ASN A 72 6.53 19.16 7.64
N ALA A 73 6.36 20.36 7.08
CA ALA A 73 6.69 20.60 5.67
C ALA A 73 8.20 20.47 5.37
N PRO A 74 9.13 21.01 6.19
CA PRO A 74 10.55 20.78 6.00
C PRO A 74 10.92 19.29 6.12
N LEU A 75 10.31 18.58 7.09
CA LEU A 75 10.52 17.13 7.27
C LEU A 75 10.04 16.34 6.05
N SER A 76 8.90 16.72 5.46
CA SER A 76 8.39 16.05 4.26
C SER A 76 9.29 16.29 3.05
N LEU A 77 9.94 17.46 2.94
CA LEU A 77 10.94 17.73 1.90
C LEU A 77 12.18 16.85 2.05
N ILE A 78 12.65 16.61 3.29
CA ILE A 78 13.75 15.67 3.56
C ILE A 78 13.40 14.26 3.08
N PHE A 79 12.12 13.87 3.11
CA PHE A 79 11.67 12.61 2.53
C PHE A 79 11.52 12.66 1.01
N VAL A 80 10.85 13.67 0.47
CA VAL A 80 10.46 13.75 -0.95
C VAL A 80 11.66 14.05 -1.86
N ILE A 81 12.60 14.90 -1.44
CA ILE A 81 13.73 15.33 -2.29
C ILE A 81 14.65 14.15 -2.60
N PRO A 82 15.21 13.40 -1.62
CA PRO A 82 16.06 12.25 -1.91
C PRO A 82 15.31 11.17 -2.71
N HIS A 83 14.05 10.93 -2.40
CA HIS A 83 13.21 9.97 -3.14
C HIS A 83 13.00 10.38 -4.62
N SER A 84 13.17 11.65 -4.96
CA SER A 84 13.05 12.18 -6.32
C SER A 84 14.40 12.30 -7.04
N LEU A 85 15.47 12.59 -6.31
CA LEU A 85 16.80 12.78 -6.89
C LEU A 85 17.58 11.46 -7.03
N ALA A 86 17.42 10.54 -6.08
CA ALA A 86 18.17 9.29 -5.99
C ALA A 86 17.46 8.12 -6.67
N LEU A 87 16.85 8.35 -7.84
CA LEU A 87 16.14 7.29 -8.57
C LEU A 87 17.05 6.06 -8.81
N PRO A 88 16.51 4.83 -8.77
CA PRO A 88 17.32 3.62 -8.98
C PRO A 88 18.17 3.66 -10.24
N SER A 89 17.64 4.21 -11.35
CA SER A 89 18.36 4.36 -12.62
C SER A 89 19.66 5.16 -12.49
N ARG A 90 19.67 6.23 -11.68
CA ARG A 90 20.86 7.05 -11.41
C ARG A 90 21.80 6.32 -10.46
N LEU A 91 21.25 5.70 -9.42
CA LEU A 91 22.05 4.97 -8.44
C LEU A 91 22.75 3.74 -9.03
N TYR A 92 22.18 3.07 -10.04
CA TYR A 92 22.89 2.02 -10.76
C TYR A 92 24.20 2.50 -11.40
N GLY A 93 24.29 3.77 -11.81
CA GLY A 93 25.52 4.37 -12.32
C GLY A 93 26.59 4.63 -11.26
N VAL A 94 26.19 4.80 -9.99
CA VAL A 94 27.09 5.16 -8.88
C VAL A 94 27.49 3.94 -8.04
N VAL A 95 26.51 3.12 -7.65
CA VAL A 95 26.70 1.97 -6.75
C VAL A 95 26.51 0.62 -7.45
N GLY A 96 26.39 0.61 -8.78
CA GLY A 96 26.27 -0.60 -9.58
C GLY A 96 25.06 -1.45 -9.17
N VAL A 97 25.25 -2.76 -9.05
CA VAL A 97 24.19 -3.75 -8.76
C VAL A 97 23.38 -3.50 -7.49
N TYR A 98 23.87 -2.65 -6.58
CA TYR A 98 23.19 -2.28 -5.34
C TYR A 98 22.23 -1.09 -5.48
N GLY A 99 22.10 -0.48 -6.67
CA GLY A 99 21.33 0.76 -6.88
C GLY A 99 19.92 0.74 -6.29
N ARG A 100 19.16 -0.33 -6.53
CA ARG A 100 17.79 -0.49 -5.99
C ARG A 100 17.79 -0.71 -4.47
N LEU A 101 18.74 -1.48 -3.93
CA LEU A 101 18.84 -1.73 -2.50
C LEU A 101 19.16 -0.44 -1.75
N VAL A 102 20.14 0.32 -2.22
CA VAL A 102 20.55 1.61 -1.64
C VAL A 102 19.41 2.62 -1.72
N TYR A 103 18.69 2.68 -2.85
CA TYR A 103 17.48 3.50 -2.98
C TYR A 103 16.47 3.20 -1.87
N ASN A 104 16.15 1.91 -1.68
CA ASN A 104 15.17 1.49 -0.70
C ASN A 104 15.63 1.81 0.73
N VAL A 105 16.91 1.62 1.05
CA VAL A 105 17.48 1.97 2.35
C VAL A 105 17.38 3.47 2.62
N ILE A 106 17.76 4.32 1.65
CA ILE A 106 17.64 5.78 1.77
C ILE A 106 16.17 6.17 1.97
N SER A 107 15.28 5.62 1.14
CA SER A 107 13.84 5.90 1.23
C SER A 107 13.26 5.48 2.59
N ALA A 108 13.64 4.31 3.10
CA ALA A 108 13.21 3.82 4.40
C ALA A 108 13.80 4.67 5.54
N ALA A 109 15.07 5.05 5.47
CA ALA A 109 15.69 5.90 6.47
C ALA A 109 15.02 7.27 6.57
N MET A 110 14.77 7.93 5.42
CA MET A 110 14.10 9.23 5.42
C MET A 110 12.65 9.14 5.90
N LEU A 111 11.93 8.06 5.52
CA LEU A 111 10.57 7.84 6.03
C LEU A 111 10.58 7.60 7.55
N HIS A 112 11.52 6.80 8.06
CA HIS A 112 11.62 6.53 9.49
C HIS A 112 11.91 7.81 10.29
N VAL A 113 12.83 8.66 9.81
CA VAL A 113 13.11 9.97 10.42
C VAL A 113 11.87 10.87 10.38
N PHE A 114 11.15 10.90 9.24
CA PHE A 114 9.91 11.66 9.12
C PHE A 114 8.87 11.20 10.14
N LEU A 115 8.60 9.89 10.24
CA LEU A 115 7.62 9.34 11.18
C LEU A 115 8.01 9.59 12.65
N TRP A 116 9.32 9.54 12.95
CA TRP A 116 9.83 9.78 14.30
C TRP A 116 9.75 11.26 14.71
N ALA A 117 10.01 12.18 13.79
CA ALA A 117 9.97 13.63 14.06
C ALA A 117 8.61 14.28 13.78
N PHE A 118 7.65 13.54 13.22
CA PHE A 118 6.33 14.06 12.87
C PHE A 118 5.62 14.66 14.08
N THR A 119 5.14 15.88 13.96
CA THR A 119 4.36 16.55 15.00
C THR A 119 2.87 16.49 14.65
N PRO A 120 2.02 15.79 15.41
CA PRO A 120 0.59 15.74 15.11
C PRO A 120 -0.09 17.10 15.33
N LEU A 121 -1.20 17.33 14.62
CA LEU A 121 -2.03 18.51 14.80
C LEU A 121 -3.10 18.21 15.86
N LYS A 122 -3.17 19.03 16.91
CA LYS A 122 -4.23 18.89 17.92
C LYS A 122 -5.56 19.27 17.28
N THR A 123 -6.45 18.29 17.15
CA THR A 123 -7.75 18.45 16.51
C THR A 123 -8.81 17.60 17.18
N PRO A 124 -10.11 17.91 17.02
CA PRO A 124 -11.17 17.08 17.55
C PRO A 124 -11.15 15.68 16.92
N VAL A 125 -11.63 14.70 17.69
CA VAL A 125 -11.96 13.37 17.19
C VAL A 125 -13.15 13.48 16.24
N VAL A 126 -12.98 12.98 15.02
CA VAL A 126 -13.98 13.02 13.96
C VAL A 126 -14.77 11.72 13.91
N MET A 127 -14.13 10.61 14.25
CA MET A 127 -14.73 9.29 14.17
C MET A 127 -14.09 8.35 15.18
N THR A 128 -14.92 7.68 15.98
CA THR A 128 -14.50 6.50 16.75
C THR A 128 -15.08 5.27 16.07
N ILE A 129 -14.23 4.27 15.81
CA ILE A 129 -14.69 3.04 15.17
C ILE A 129 -15.67 2.30 16.10
N PRO A 130 -16.81 1.82 15.60
CA PRO A 130 -17.84 1.15 16.42
C PRO A 130 -17.47 -0.29 16.82
N PHE A 131 -16.19 -0.62 16.90
CA PHE A 131 -15.71 -1.94 17.28
C PHE A 131 -15.18 -1.92 18.71
N ASN A 132 -15.26 -3.07 19.37
CA ASN A 132 -14.49 -3.32 20.57
C ASN A 132 -12.99 -3.13 20.28
N GLU A 133 -12.31 -2.40 21.17
CA GLU A 133 -10.90 -2.02 21.00
C GLU A 133 -9.96 -3.24 20.88
N MET A 134 -10.20 -4.27 21.70
CA MET A 134 -9.41 -5.50 21.65
C MET A 134 -9.60 -6.24 20.33
N PHE A 135 -10.85 -6.37 19.88
CA PHE A 135 -11.15 -6.96 18.58
C PHE A 135 -10.44 -6.20 17.45
N HIS A 136 -10.53 -4.87 17.45
CA HIS A 136 -9.91 -4.07 16.40
C HIS A 136 -8.37 -4.10 16.46
N THR A 137 -7.79 -4.20 17.66
CA THR A 137 -6.35 -4.38 17.85
C THR A 137 -5.89 -5.74 17.32
N CYS A 138 -6.57 -6.83 17.69
CA CYS A 138 -6.30 -8.16 17.15
C CYS A 138 -6.45 -8.21 15.62
N LEU A 139 -7.50 -7.57 15.07
CA LEU A 139 -7.70 -7.45 13.62
C LEU A 139 -6.55 -6.69 12.96
N SER A 140 -6.10 -5.58 13.55
CA SER A 140 -4.99 -4.77 13.04
C SER A 140 -3.67 -5.55 13.02
N ILE A 141 -3.36 -6.25 14.11
CA ILE A 141 -2.17 -7.11 14.21
C ILE A 141 -2.26 -8.26 13.20
N GLY A 142 -3.41 -8.95 13.16
CA GLY A 142 -3.63 -10.08 12.27
C GLY A 142 -3.51 -9.68 10.79
N CYS A 143 -4.14 -8.58 10.37
CA CYS A 143 -4.04 -8.07 9.01
C CYS A 143 -2.62 -7.63 8.66
N LEU A 144 -1.90 -6.95 9.57
CA LEU A 144 -0.51 -6.56 9.34
C LEU A 144 0.42 -7.77 9.25
N ALA A 145 0.24 -8.77 10.12
CA ALA A 145 1.00 -10.02 10.07
C ALA A 145 0.72 -10.80 8.79
N TYR A 146 -0.54 -10.88 8.37
CA TYR A 146 -0.94 -11.52 7.11
C TYR A 146 -0.33 -10.80 5.89
N ALA A 147 -0.41 -9.47 5.84
CA ALA A 147 0.18 -8.68 4.77
C ALA A 147 1.72 -8.80 4.74
N SER A 148 2.35 -8.83 5.92
CA SER A 148 3.79 -9.07 6.06
C SER A 148 4.18 -10.44 5.51
N TYR A 149 3.41 -11.48 5.86
CA TYR A 149 3.62 -12.84 5.39
C TYR A 149 3.46 -12.94 3.87
N ALA A 150 2.38 -12.37 3.31
CA ALA A 150 2.14 -12.36 1.87
C ALA A 150 3.30 -11.66 1.13
N PHE A 151 3.71 -10.48 1.60
CA PHE A 151 4.81 -9.72 1.03
C PHE A 151 6.13 -10.49 1.07
N LEU A 152 6.50 -11.06 2.22
CA LEU A 152 7.79 -11.76 2.40
C LEU A 152 7.85 -13.11 1.69
N ARG A 153 6.72 -13.79 1.53
CA ARG A 153 6.64 -15.08 0.82
C ARG A 153 6.74 -14.91 -0.69
N THR A 154 6.34 -13.77 -1.24
CA THR A 154 6.35 -13.53 -2.68
C THR A 154 7.78 -13.32 -3.20
N PRO A 155 8.30 -14.16 -4.13
CA PRO A 155 9.68 -14.09 -4.61
C PRO A 155 10.07 -12.74 -5.24
N GLU A 156 9.16 -12.10 -5.97
CA GLU A 156 9.38 -10.82 -6.65
C GLU A 156 9.65 -9.68 -5.66
N THR A 157 9.28 -9.84 -4.38
CA THR A 157 9.65 -8.92 -3.29
C THR A 157 11.16 -8.77 -3.17
N LEU A 158 11.94 -9.85 -3.39
CA LEU A 158 13.40 -9.77 -3.38
C LEU A 158 13.93 -8.89 -4.53
N GLY A 159 13.26 -8.91 -5.69
CA GLY A 159 13.55 -8.00 -6.79
C GLY A 159 13.16 -6.56 -6.50
N LEU A 160 12.01 -6.36 -5.86
CA LEU A 160 11.55 -5.04 -5.45
C LEU A 160 12.50 -4.38 -4.44
N LEU A 161 12.98 -5.16 -3.47
CA LEU A 161 13.92 -4.74 -2.43
C LEU A 161 15.36 -4.53 -2.96
N GLY A 162 15.66 -5.02 -4.18
CA GLY A 162 17.01 -4.97 -4.76
C GLY A 162 17.96 -6.07 -4.26
N VAL A 163 17.42 -7.05 -3.53
CA VAL A 163 18.18 -8.21 -3.02
C VAL A 163 18.60 -9.11 -4.17
N SER A 164 17.70 -9.40 -5.11
CA SER A 164 17.99 -10.30 -6.22
C SER A 164 19.10 -9.76 -7.12
N THR A 165 19.11 -8.45 -7.40
CA THR A 165 20.18 -7.80 -8.17
C THR A 165 21.49 -7.76 -7.39
N ALA A 166 21.46 -7.41 -6.10
CA ALA A 166 22.65 -7.35 -5.25
C ALA A 166 23.33 -8.72 -5.09
N LEU A 167 22.54 -9.79 -4.96
CA LEU A 167 23.02 -11.17 -4.82
C LEU A 167 23.16 -11.91 -6.16
N LYS A 168 22.92 -11.23 -7.29
CA LYS A 168 23.02 -11.78 -8.66
C LYS A 168 22.14 -13.02 -8.88
N MET A 169 20.95 -13.04 -8.28
CA MET A 169 19.94 -14.08 -8.51
C MET A 169 19.36 -13.88 -9.93
N ARG A 170 19.54 -14.87 -10.81
CA ARG A 170 19.18 -14.77 -12.24
C ARG A 170 17.82 -15.34 -12.61
N ASP A 171 17.17 -16.07 -11.69
CA ASP A 171 15.87 -16.67 -11.94
C ASP A 171 14.78 -15.57 -12.05
N ALA A 172 13.96 -15.67 -13.10
CA ALA A 172 12.94 -14.69 -13.45
C ALA A 172 11.92 -14.46 -12.32
N LYS A 173 11.69 -15.45 -11.45
CA LYS A 173 10.78 -15.29 -10.31
C LYS A 173 11.26 -14.28 -9.27
N TYR A 174 12.56 -13.94 -9.25
CA TYR A 174 13.09 -12.90 -8.35
C TYR A 174 13.26 -11.55 -9.04
N ALA A 175 12.73 -11.39 -10.25
CA ALA A 175 12.74 -10.11 -10.96
C ALA A 175 11.87 -9.09 -10.22
N ASN A 176 12.18 -7.81 -10.44
CA ASN A 176 11.35 -6.72 -9.94
C ASN A 176 9.96 -6.81 -10.59
N PRO A 177 8.86 -6.79 -9.82
CA PRO A 177 7.53 -7.07 -10.35
C PRO A 177 7.05 -6.06 -11.38
N SER A 178 7.43 -4.79 -11.27
CA SER A 178 7.12 -3.76 -12.27
C SER A 178 8.01 -2.51 -12.12
N PRO A 179 8.43 -1.86 -13.22
CA PRO A 179 9.11 -0.59 -13.17
C PRO A 179 8.30 0.47 -12.41
N GLY A 180 8.93 1.12 -11.43
CA GLY A 180 8.26 2.13 -10.61
C GLY A 180 7.33 1.60 -9.52
N MET A 181 7.22 0.26 -9.36
CA MET A 181 6.49 -0.33 -8.23
C MET A 181 7.11 0.12 -6.91
N ASP A 182 6.27 0.65 -6.03
CA ASP A 182 6.63 1.00 -4.65
C ASP A 182 6.23 -0.13 -3.68
N ALA A 183 6.86 -0.15 -2.51
CA ALA A 183 6.75 -1.26 -1.57
C ALA A 183 5.37 -1.37 -0.89
N ILE A 184 4.70 -0.24 -0.64
CA ILE A 184 3.38 -0.24 0.00
C ILE A 184 2.30 -0.72 -0.99
N THR A 185 2.37 -0.30 -2.24
CA THR A 185 1.52 -0.82 -3.32
C THR A 185 1.75 -2.31 -3.52
N TRP A 186 3.02 -2.76 -3.58
CA TRP A 186 3.32 -4.17 -3.72
C TRP A 186 2.78 -5.01 -2.55
N MET A 187 2.85 -4.51 -1.32
CA MET A 187 2.23 -5.19 -0.17
C MET A 187 0.73 -5.39 -0.38
N GLY A 188 0.00 -4.34 -0.79
CA GLY A 188 -1.41 -4.46 -1.15
C GLY A 188 -1.68 -5.50 -2.24
N VAL A 189 -0.85 -5.52 -3.29
CA VAL A 189 -0.92 -6.51 -4.38
C VAL A 189 -0.74 -7.93 -3.84
N THR A 190 0.28 -8.17 -3.02
CA THR A 190 0.56 -9.51 -2.47
C THR A 190 -0.52 -9.99 -1.51
N THR A 191 -1.07 -9.10 -0.67
CA THR A 191 -2.21 -9.40 0.20
C THR A 191 -3.43 -9.81 -0.62
N TRP A 192 -3.74 -9.07 -1.69
CA TRP A 192 -4.84 -9.40 -2.59
C TRP A 192 -4.61 -10.72 -3.34
N ARG A 193 -3.39 -10.96 -3.85
CA ARG A 193 -3.05 -12.21 -4.55
C ARG A 193 -3.20 -13.43 -3.66
N LEU A 194 -2.86 -13.32 -2.37
CA LEU A 194 -2.92 -14.44 -1.44
C LEU A 194 -4.32 -14.67 -0.84
N GLY A 195 -5.06 -13.60 -0.55
CA GLY A 195 -6.31 -13.66 0.22
C GLY A 195 -7.54 -13.09 -0.48
N GLY A 196 -7.41 -12.71 -1.75
CA GLY A 196 -8.49 -12.15 -2.56
C GLY A 196 -8.98 -10.79 -2.07
N ALA A 197 -10.19 -10.44 -2.53
CA ALA A 197 -10.85 -9.17 -2.23
C ALA A 197 -11.04 -8.95 -0.72
N PHE A 198 -11.46 -9.99 0.00
CA PHE A 198 -11.73 -9.91 1.44
C PHE A 198 -10.49 -9.50 2.25
N ALA A 199 -9.36 -10.19 2.04
CA ALA A 199 -8.12 -9.86 2.76
C ALA A 199 -7.64 -8.45 2.42
N PHE A 200 -7.76 -8.03 1.15
CA PHE A 200 -7.39 -6.69 0.73
C PHE A 200 -8.27 -5.59 1.36
N VAL A 201 -9.59 -5.78 1.39
CA VAL A 201 -10.53 -4.83 2.02
C VAL A 201 -10.34 -4.78 3.53
N LEU A 202 -10.13 -5.91 4.20
CA LEU A 202 -9.82 -5.91 5.63
C LEU A 202 -8.51 -5.19 5.92
N PHE A 203 -7.45 -5.53 5.18
CA PHE A 203 -6.14 -4.91 5.36
C PHE A 203 -6.21 -3.40 5.10
N THR A 204 -6.56 -2.99 3.88
CA THR A 204 -6.48 -1.58 3.48
C THR A 204 -7.69 -0.75 3.89
N GLY A 205 -8.87 -1.35 4.02
CA GLY A 205 -10.12 -0.65 4.28
C GLY A 205 -10.39 -0.42 5.75
N VAL A 206 -10.15 -1.44 6.58
CA VAL A 206 -10.58 -1.48 7.98
C VAL A 206 -9.39 -1.39 8.93
N SER A 207 -8.43 -2.30 8.80
CA SER A 207 -7.35 -2.50 9.79
C SER A 207 -6.36 -1.34 9.92
N ILE A 208 -6.30 -0.46 8.90
CA ILE A 208 -5.44 0.73 8.94
C ILE A 208 -6.11 1.96 9.56
N ILE A 209 -7.40 1.92 9.88
CA ILE A 209 -8.08 3.03 10.55
C ILE A 209 -7.71 2.98 12.04
N PRO A 210 -7.40 4.11 12.70
CA PRO A 210 -7.11 4.10 14.13
C PRO A 210 -8.44 3.96 14.89
N GLN A 211 -8.39 3.51 16.14
CA GLN A 211 -9.62 3.36 16.95
C GLN A 211 -10.35 4.71 17.09
N GLU A 212 -9.58 5.77 17.33
CA GLU A 212 -10.04 7.15 17.29
C GLU A 212 -9.32 7.87 16.15
N LEU A 213 -10.09 8.48 15.27
CA LEU A 213 -9.60 9.19 14.09
C LEU A 213 -9.81 10.69 14.29
N THR A 214 -8.72 11.44 14.43
CA THR A 214 -8.77 12.90 14.52
C THR A 214 -8.83 13.57 13.15
N LEU A 215 -9.22 14.85 13.09
CA LEU A 215 -9.19 15.60 11.84
C LEU A 215 -7.76 15.73 11.28
N GLY A 216 -6.76 15.88 12.15
CA GLY A 216 -5.35 15.92 11.80
C GLY A 216 -4.88 14.62 11.13
N ASP A 217 -5.36 13.47 11.62
CA ASP A 217 -5.09 12.17 10.99
C ASP A 217 -5.72 12.09 9.61
N CYS A 218 -6.98 12.53 9.46
CA CYS A 218 -7.67 12.61 8.18
C CYS A 218 -6.91 13.46 7.15
N ILE A 219 -6.43 14.64 7.55
CA ILE A 219 -5.64 15.54 6.68
C ILE A 219 -4.33 14.85 6.26
N THR A 220 -3.60 14.29 7.21
CA THR A 220 -2.31 13.63 6.95
C THR A 220 -2.49 12.44 5.99
N ARG A 221 -3.52 11.62 6.22
CA ARG A 221 -3.87 10.48 5.36
C ARG A 221 -4.34 10.92 3.97
N CYS A 222 -5.11 12.01 3.89
CA CYS A 222 -5.51 12.61 2.61
C CYS A 222 -4.29 13.01 1.79
N ILE A 223 -3.36 13.79 2.38
CA ILE A 223 -2.14 14.23 1.70
C ILE A 223 -1.31 13.03 1.23
N ALA A 224 -1.13 12.02 2.09
CA ALA A 224 -0.43 10.80 1.72
C ALA A 224 -1.12 10.05 0.58
N ALA A 225 -2.45 9.94 0.61
CA ALA A 225 -3.25 9.28 -0.41
C ALA A 225 -3.22 10.02 -1.76
N VAL A 226 -3.26 11.35 -1.75
CA VAL A 226 -3.09 12.19 -2.95
C VAL A 226 -1.69 12.03 -3.52
N TYR A 227 -0.66 12.14 -2.68
CA TYR A 227 0.74 11.96 -3.10
C TYR A 227 0.95 10.60 -3.76
N LEU A 228 0.43 9.52 -3.15
CA LEU A 228 0.57 8.16 -3.66
C LEU A 228 -0.14 7.99 -5.01
N ARG A 229 -1.37 8.51 -5.15
CA ARG A 229 -2.14 8.49 -6.41
C ARG A 229 -1.50 9.31 -7.51
N GLN A 230 -0.95 10.47 -7.19
CA GLN A 230 -0.30 11.32 -8.18
C GLN A 230 1.04 10.73 -8.63
N ARG A 231 1.85 10.21 -7.71
CA ARG A 231 3.22 9.78 -7.99
C ARG A 231 3.34 8.34 -8.47
N SER A 232 2.59 7.40 -7.90
CA SER A 232 2.74 5.97 -8.22
C SER A 232 1.87 5.58 -9.41
N ARG A 233 2.49 5.47 -10.58
CA ARG A 233 1.82 4.95 -11.79
C ARG A 233 1.40 3.50 -11.61
N SER A 234 2.26 2.68 -11.00
CA SER A 234 1.97 1.27 -10.73
C SER A 234 0.77 1.11 -9.80
N PHE A 235 0.60 2.01 -8.82
CA PHE A 235 -0.60 2.04 -8.00
C PHE A 235 -1.86 2.29 -8.83
N ARG A 236 -1.87 3.33 -9.69
CA ARG A 236 -3.04 3.65 -10.54
C ARG A 236 -3.41 2.49 -11.46
N GLU A 237 -2.42 1.97 -12.20
CA GLU A 237 -2.63 0.83 -13.12
C GLU A 237 -3.11 -0.43 -12.39
N TRP A 238 -2.74 -0.60 -11.12
CA TRP A 238 -3.23 -1.72 -10.32
C TRP A 238 -4.63 -1.47 -9.78
N VAL A 239 -4.93 -0.28 -9.25
CA VAL A 239 -6.25 0.09 -8.76
C VAL A 239 -7.30 -0.02 -9.87
N GLU A 240 -6.96 0.40 -11.09
CA GLU A 240 -7.83 0.22 -12.27
C GLU A 240 -8.18 -1.27 -12.50
N LYS A 241 -7.24 -2.20 -12.27
CA LYS A 241 -7.49 -3.64 -12.42
C LYS A 241 -8.38 -4.23 -11.32
N ILE A 242 -8.44 -3.57 -10.16
CA ILE A 242 -9.23 -4.03 -9.00
C ILE A 242 -10.32 -3.02 -8.63
N GLU A 243 -10.84 -2.25 -9.59
CA GLU A 243 -11.73 -1.11 -9.33
C GLU A 243 -12.91 -1.50 -8.44
N HIS A 244 -13.59 -2.62 -8.72
CA HIS A 244 -14.72 -3.10 -7.91
C HIS A 244 -14.34 -3.35 -6.44
N VAL A 245 -13.17 -3.94 -6.20
CA VAL A 245 -12.67 -4.20 -4.83
C VAL A 245 -12.23 -2.91 -4.16
N HIS A 246 -11.64 -1.98 -4.92
CA HIS A 246 -11.29 -0.66 -4.42
C HIS A 246 -12.53 0.13 -4.02
N LEU A 247 -13.58 0.13 -4.84
CA LEU A 247 -14.89 0.71 -4.53
C LEU A 247 -15.52 0.06 -3.31
N LEU A 248 -15.45 -1.26 -3.17
CA LEU A 248 -15.91 -1.95 -1.97
C LEU A 248 -15.19 -1.45 -0.71
N THR A 249 -13.89 -1.17 -0.81
CA THR A 249 -13.11 -0.56 0.29
C THR A 249 -13.68 0.81 0.68
N TRP A 250 -14.04 1.64 -0.30
CA TRP A 250 -14.69 2.94 -0.06
C TRP A 250 -16.07 2.79 0.57
N CYS A 251 -16.89 1.85 0.09
CA CYS A 251 -18.21 1.57 0.65
C CYS A 251 -18.12 1.13 2.11
N VAL A 252 -17.19 0.23 2.45
CA VAL A 252 -16.97 -0.20 3.84
C VAL A 252 -16.55 0.98 4.72
N ARG A 253 -15.65 1.85 4.25
CA ARG A 253 -15.25 3.05 5.00
C ARG A 253 -16.39 4.05 5.18
N ALA A 254 -17.19 4.26 4.14
CA ALA A 254 -18.38 5.11 4.21
C ALA A 254 -19.39 4.54 5.21
N PHE A 255 -19.59 3.22 5.24
CA PHE A 255 -20.45 2.56 6.22
C PHE A 255 -19.95 2.74 7.65
N LEU A 256 -18.64 2.59 7.90
CA LEU A 256 -18.03 2.83 9.21
C LEU A 256 -18.20 4.29 9.65
N LEU A 257 -17.95 5.24 8.74
CA LEU A 257 -18.15 6.66 8.99
C LEU A 257 -19.62 6.98 9.31
N SER A 258 -20.55 6.45 8.53
CA SER A 258 -21.99 6.62 8.76
C SER A 258 -22.43 6.03 10.10
N SER A 259 -21.90 4.86 10.46
CA SER A 259 -22.19 4.23 11.76
C SER A 259 -21.69 5.07 12.93
N ALA A 260 -20.48 5.62 12.82
CA ALA A 260 -19.92 6.53 13.82
C ALA A 260 -20.72 7.84 13.93
N CYS A 261 -21.08 8.45 12.80
CA CYS A 261 -21.91 9.65 12.76
C CYS A 261 -23.31 9.41 13.34
N TYR A 262 -23.91 8.25 13.05
CA TYR A 262 -25.19 7.85 13.63
C TYR A 262 -25.10 7.71 15.16
N SER A 263 -24.00 7.13 15.66
CA SER A 263 -23.75 7.03 17.11
C SER A 263 -23.64 8.41 17.76
N ILE A 264 -22.89 9.34 17.15
CA ILE A 264 -22.77 10.73 17.61
C ILE A 264 -24.14 11.40 17.64
N TRP A 265 -24.94 11.26 16.57
CA TRP A 265 -26.26 11.87 16.49
C TRP A 265 -27.23 11.31 17.52
N ARG A 266 -27.27 9.98 17.72
CA ARG A 266 -28.05 9.33 18.78
C ARG A 266 -27.64 9.76 20.18
N GLY A 267 -26.35 10.04 20.39
CA GLY A 267 -25.80 10.54 21.64
C GLY A 267 -26.11 12.01 21.94
N GLY A 268 -26.96 12.67 21.15
CA GLY A 268 -27.30 14.09 21.30
C GLY A 268 -26.31 15.05 20.63
N GLY A 269 -25.44 14.55 19.74
CA GLY A 269 -24.49 15.36 18.99
C GLY A 269 -25.14 16.30 17.98
N ASP A 270 -24.44 17.39 17.65
CA ASP A 270 -24.91 18.42 16.72
C ASP A 270 -24.97 17.92 15.27
N ALA A 271 -26.16 18.01 14.66
CA ALA A 271 -26.39 17.65 13.27
C ALA A 271 -25.50 18.43 12.28
N ARG A 272 -25.11 19.67 12.61
CA ARG A 272 -24.18 20.44 11.77
C ARG A 272 -22.80 19.81 11.72
N THR A 273 -22.33 19.24 12.82
CA THR A 273 -21.05 18.55 12.87
C THR A 273 -21.08 17.31 11.97
N VAL A 274 -22.14 16.50 12.07
CA VAL A 274 -22.34 15.34 11.18
C VAL A 274 -22.36 15.75 9.71
N PHE A 275 -23.08 16.82 9.37
CA PHE A 275 -23.11 17.35 8.00
C PHE A 275 -21.72 17.72 7.48
N TRP A 276 -20.92 18.46 8.26
CA TRP A 276 -19.58 18.86 7.85
C TRP A 276 -18.62 17.67 7.71
N ILE A 277 -18.77 16.63 8.52
CA ILE A 277 -17.99 15.38 8.38
C ILE A 277 -18.29 14.73 7.04
N PHE A 278 -19.57 14.57 6.68
CA PHE A 278 -19.95 14.00 5.38
C PHE A 278 -19.54 14.88 4.20
N ALA A 279 -19.69 16.20 4.30
CA ALA A 279 -19.23 17.13 3.29
C ALA A 279 -17.72 17.03 3.06
N GLY A 280 -16.92 16.95 4.14
CA GLY A 280 -15.47 16.74 4.08
C GLY A 280 -15.10 15.39 3.46
N ALA A 281 -15.80 14.31 3.83
CA ALA A 281 -15.59 12.98 3.25
C ALA A 281 -15.92 12.94 1.74
N GLY A 282 -17.01 13.58 1.33
CA GLY A 282 -17.40 13.71 -0.08
C GLY A 282 -16.38 14.53 -0.89
N ALA A 283 -15.93 15.67 -0.35
CA ALA A 283 -14.88 16.47 -0.97
C ALA A 283 -13.57 15.70 -1.11
N LEU A 284 -13.19 14.93 -0.07
CA LEU A 284 -12.01 14.06 -0.11
C LEU A 284 -12.12 12.99 -1.20
N ALA A 285 -13.25 12.29 -1.29
CA ALA A 285 -13.50 11.30 -2.33
C ALA A 285 -13.39 11.93 -3.73
N GLY A 286 -13.96 13.13 -3.92
CA GLY A 286 -13.84 13.91 -5.15
C GLY A 286 -12.40 14.26 -5.51
N ILE A 287 -11.63 14.81 -4.56
CA ILE A 287 -10.21 15.17 -4.78
C ILE A 287 -9.38 13.94 -5.16
N LEU A 288 -9.60 12.80 -4.50
CA LEU A 288 -8.87 11.57 -4.80
C LEU A 288 -9.23 11.00 -6.17
N ARG A 289 -10.51 11.07 -6.58
CA ARG A 289 -10.94 10.67 -7.93
C ARG A 289 -10.35 11.59 -9.01
N LEU A 290 -10.28 12.90 -8.76
CA LEU A 290 -9.60 13.84 -9.66
C LEU A 290 -8.09 13.60 -9.74
N ALA A 291 -7.45 13.24 -8.63
CA ALA A 291 -6.03 12.89 -8.60
C ALA A 291 -5.73 11.60 -9.38
N GLU A 292 -6.70 10.69 -9.48
CA GLU A 292 -6.62 9.49 -10.32
C GLU A 292 -6.79 9.84 -11.82
N SER A 293 -7.72 10.74 -12.18
CA SER A 293 -8.02 11.08 -13.58
C SER A 293 -7.00 12.01 -14.25
N SER A 294 -6.46 13.00 -13.52
CA SER A 294 -5.64 14.10 -14.07
C SER A 294 -4.32 13.70 -14.74
N ARG A 295 -3.96 12.41 -14.72
CA ARG A 295 -2.71 11.90 -15.31
C ARG A 295 -2.90 10.81 -16.35
N SER A 296 -4.13 10.31 -16.53
CA SER A 296 -4.48 9.36 -17.58
C SER A 296 -4.54 10.06 -18.94
N ASP A 297 -5.03 11.30 -18.98
CA ASP A 297 -5.17 12.10 -20.22
C ASP A 297 -3.82 12.47 -20.85
N VAL A 298 -2.83 12.87 -20.05
CA VAL A 298 -1.48 13.21 -20.56
C VAL A 298 -0.78 12.01 -21.21
N THR A 299 -1.03 10.79 -20.71
CA THR A 299 -0.48 9.57 -21.31
C THR A 299 -1.24 9.09 -22.55
N SER A 300 -2.57 9.29 -22.61
CA SER A 300 -3.37 8.94 -23.78
C SER A 300 -3.03 9.82 -25.00
N ASP A 301 -2.82 11.12 -24.79
CA ASP A 301 -2.37 12.03 -25.85
C ASP A 301 -0.98 11.69 -26.39
N SER A 302 -0.05 11.28 -25.51
CA SER A 302 1.31 10.86 -25.90
C SER A 302 1.35 9.54 -26.67
N LYS A 303 0.44 8.60 -26.35
CA LYS A 303 0.31 7.35 -27.09
C LYS A 303 -0.29 7.60 -28.48
N HIS A 304 -1.27 8.50 -28.60
CA HIS A 304 -1.87 8.83 -29.89
C HIS A 304 -0.90 9.58 -30.83
N THR A 305 -0.04 10.45 -30.30
CA THR A 305 1.01 11.11 -31.10
C THR A 305 2.13 10.15 -31.51
N ARG A 306 2.54 9.22 -30.63
CA ARG A 306 3.59 8.24 -30.96
C ARG A 306 3.13 7.17 -31.95
N VAL A 307 1.86 6.74 -31.88
CA VAL A 307 1.27 5.82 -32.86
C VAL A 307 1.08 6.50 -34.22
N LYS A 308 0.68 7.78 -34.27
CA LYS A 308 0.67 8.54 -35.54
C LYS A 308 2.07 8.75 -36.13
N SER A 309 3.10 8.89 -35.30
CA SER A 309 4.50 9.01 -35.74
C SER A 309 5.07 7.70 -36.28
N MET A 310 4.76 6.54 -35.67
CA MET A 310 5.23 5.23 -36.15
C MET A 310 4.42 4.72 -37.36
N SER A 311 3.14 5.12 -37.48
CA SER A 311 2.31 4.84 -38.65
C SER A 311 2.82 5.54 -39.92
N LYS A 312 3.56 6.65 -39.80
CA LYS A 312 4.16 7.34 -40.95
C LYS A 312 5.56 6.85 -41.32
N SER A 313 6.27 6.16 -40.42
CA SER A 313 7.64 5.64 -40.71
C SER A 313 7.66 4.21 -41.25
N ASN A 314 6.56 3.45 -41.16
CA ASN A 314 6.50 2.04 -41.59
C ASN A 314 5.96 1.84 -43.02
N GLN A 315 5.93 2.88 -43.86
CA GLN A 315 5.52 2.78 -45.27
C GLN A 315 6.69 2.73 -46.26
N ALA A 316 7.93 2.57 -45.79
CA ALA A 316 9.07 2.31 -46.67
C ALA A 316 9.86 1.11 -46.14
N VAL A 317 10.13 0.17 -47.06
CA VAL A 317 11.00 -1.01 -46.97
C VAL A 317 10.29 -2.33 -46.60
N SER A 318 10.12 -3.15 -47.64
CA SER A 318 9.81 -4.59 -47.64
C SER A 318 11.14 -5.38 -47.83
N PRO A 319 11.16 -6.72 -47.89
CA PRO A 319 11.50 -7.60 -46.77
C PRO A 319 12.79 -8.41 -47.02
N ASP A 320 13.48 -8.85 -45.96
CA ASP A 320 14.14 -10.16 -45.98
C ASP A 320 14.56 -10.61 -44.57
N LEU A 321 14.47 -11.93 -44.38
CA LEU A 321 14.72 -12.77 -43.18
C LEU A 321 13.55 -12.97 -42.20
N ALA A 322 12.92 -14.13 -42.42
CA ALA A 322 11.89 -14.80 -41.65
C ALA A 322 12.43 -15.45 -40.33
N PRO A 323 11.54 -15.99 -39.47
CA PRO A 323 11.69 -15.99 -38.01
C PRO A 323 12.04 -17.37 -37.40
N ALA A 324 12.45 -17.37 -36.12
CA ALA A 324 12.50 -18.57 -35.29
C ALA A 324 11.58 -18.43 -34.05
N THR A 325 10.33 -18.86 -34.27
CA THR A 325 9.40 -19.58 -33.40
C THR A 325 9.42 -19.38 -31.87
N ALA A 326 8.28 -18.88 -31.40
CA ALA A 326 7.71 -19.11 -30.07
C ALA A 326 6.72 -20.29 -30.11
N SER A 327 6.79 -21.20 -29.14
CA SER A 327 5.73 -22.09 -28.63
C SER A 327 6.32 -22.83 -27.42
N SER A 328 5.70 -23.00 -26.25
CA SER A 328 4.30 -23.22 -25.86
C SER A 328 4.16 -22.74 -24.40
N VAL A 329 3.27 -21.80 -24.06
CA VAL A 329 1.86 -21.99 -23.65
C VAL A 329 1.67 -23.10 -22.61
N GLU A 330 1.71 -22.71 -21.33
CA GLU A 330 0.73 -23.17 -20.35
C GLU A 330 -0.14 -21.94 -20.03
N ARG A 331 -1.23 -21.79 -20.80
CA ARG A 331 -2.30 -20.84 -20.52
C ARG A 331 -3.01 -21.34 -19.26
N VAL A 332 -2.87 -20.63 -18.16
CA VAL A 332 -3.96 -20.58 -17.18
C VAL A 332 -4.99 -19.64 -17.79
N GLU A 333 -6.10 -20.18 -18.28
CA GLU A 333 -7.20 -19.38 -18.78
C GLU A 333 -7.70 -18.42 -17.68
N PRO A 334 -8.03 -17.17 -18.00
CA PRO A 334 -8.77 -16.33 -17.08
C PRO A 334 -10.15 -16.97 -16.88
N ALA A 335 -10.53 -17.22 -15.63
CA ALA A 335 -11.89 -17.62 -15.28
C ALA A 335 -12.86 -16.68 -16.00
N SER A 336 -13.78 -17.28 -16.76
CA SER A 336 -14.74 -16.54 -17.56
C SER A 336 -15.59 -15.66 -16.65
N ALA A 337 -16.07 -14.53 -17.16
CA ALA A 337 -16.94 -13.61 -16.41
C ALA A 337 -18.24 -14.26 -15.91
N HIS A 338 -18.53 -15.52 -16.30
CA HIS A 338 -19.64 -16.31 -15.79
C HIS A 338 -19.34 -17.06 -14.47
N ASP A 339 -18.06 -17.27 -14.11
CA ASP A 339 -17.65 -18.00 -12.90
C ASP A 339 -17.59 -17.11 -11.64
N VAL A 340 -17.57 -15.78 -11.81
CA VAL A 340 -17.54 -14.82 -10.70
C VAL A 340 -18.93 -14.69 -10.04
N ASP A 341 -20.00 -14.82 -10.83
CA ASP A 341 -21.38 -14.80 -10.32
C ASP A 341 -21.71 -16.05 -9.49
N ASP A 342 -21.12 -17.19 -9.82
CA ASP A 342 -21.45 -18.46 -9.18
C ASP A 342 -20.68 -18.69 -7.85
N TYR A 343 -19.55 -18.00 -7.64
CA TYR A 343 -18.87 -17.95 -6.35
C TYR A 343 -19.57 -17.01 -5.35
N GLY A 344 -20.09 -15.87 -5.84
CA GLY A 344 -20.91 -14.95 -5.05
C GLY A 344 -22.24 -15.56 -4.62
N ALA A 345 -22.90 -16.32 -5.50
CA ALA A 345 -24.16 -17.01 -5.21
C ALA A 345 -24.00 -18.22 -4.27
N ARG A 346 -22.84 -18.91 -4.30
CA ARG A 346 -22.53 -20.02 -3.37
C ARG A 346 -22.15 -19.53 -1.97
N ALA A 347 -21.42 -18.42 -1.85
CA ALA A 347 -21.11 -17.80 -0.56
C ALA A 347 -22.37 -17.28 0.17
N TRP A 348 -23.37 -16.79 -0.57
CA TRP A 348 -24.66 -16.37 0.00
C TRP A 348 -25.55 -17.54 0.45
N ARG A 349 -25.53 -18.68 -0.27
CA ARG A 349 -26.29 -19.89 0.12
C ARG A 349 -25.72 -20.61 1.35
N ALA A 350 -24.44 -20.44 1.64
CA ALA A 350 -23.82 -20.97 2.87
C ALA A 350 -24.16 -20.18 4.15
N TRP A 351 -24.84 -19.03 4.01
CA TRP A 351 -25.26 -18.15 5.11
C TRP A 351 -26.79 -18.10 5.31
N ALA A 352 -27.55 -18.94 4.59
CA ALA A 352 -28.99 -19.10 4.84
C ALA A 352 -29.22 -20.04 6.04
N PRO A 353 -29.88 -19.59 7.13
CA PRO A 353 -30.11 -20.44 8.29
C PRO A 353 -31.09 -21.57 7.95
N LEU A 354 -30.75 -22.78 8.40
CA LEU A 354 -31.65 -23.92 8.55
C LEU A 354 -32.88 -23.52 9.38
N GLN A 355 -33.93 -23.01 8.74
CA GLN A 355 -35.29 -23.10 9.28
C GLN A 355 -35.78 -24.53 9.06
N ARG A 356 -35.42 -25.45 9.95
CA ARG A 356 -36.21 -26.67 10.14
C ARG A 356 -37.34 -26.34 11.10
N THR A 357 -38.53 -26.35 10.53
CA THR A 357 -39.81 -26.60 11.17
C THR A 357 -39.71 -27.72 12.21
N SER A 358 -39.80 -27.37 13.49
CA SER A 358 -40.35 -28.25 14.52
C SER A 358 -41.68 -27.67 14.96
N THR A 359 -42.75 -28.20 14.37
CA THR A 359 -44.11 -28.17 14.89
C THR A 359 -44.10 -28.65 16.34
N ILE A 360 -44.37 -27.74 17.27
CA ILE A 360 -44.82 -28.08 18.62
C ILE A 360 -46.35 -27.97 18.59
N SER A 361 -46.99 -29.11 18.81
CA SER A 361 -48.43 -29.29 18.95
C SER A 361 -48.96 -28.64 20.22
N VAL A 362 -50.13 -28.05 20.10
CA VAL A 362 -50.96 -27.55 21.20
C VAL A 362 -51.43 -28.72 22.06
N SER A 363 -51.23 -28.60 23.37
CA SER A 363 -52.13 -29.11 24.42
C SER A 363 -51.91 -28.30 25.69
#